data_AF-A0A7W1VZI0-F1
#
_entry.id   AF-A0A7W1VZI0-F1
#
_cell.length_a   1.000
_cell.length_b   1.000
_cell.length_c   1.000
_cell.angle_alpha   90.00
_cell.angle_beta   90.00
_cell.angle_gamma   90.00
#
_symmetry.space_group_name_H-M   'P 1'
#
loop_
_entity.id
_entity.type
_entity.pdbx_description
1 polymer ?
#
loop_
_entity_poly.entity_id
_entity_poly.type
_entity_poly.pdbx_seq_one_letter_code
_entity_poly.pdbx_strand_id
1 'polypeptide(L)'
;MAYGSQRIKEIGRVVLVTQLFCFLWVARLQAQHFRDTLRFNRTSRHHVVLADSALNAIGADSLVNKIENIHFALNRINSITATGFDTRDIEHNFPGVDSSIDIISANLSLYTRVLDIKNLQLFDVMLSDIQQELNQWRASLFKYNKVLAGMDTELTAFHKDEVLKQLLADTAFTNTYGNELKAVQSRWKQAQESVGNGIFKMNHLQAEFSNEYFEALELQTQVRELLRKGGIKSQGKEYPYLWELVPASTAQSREQDALFRQSYTGQRRILTYYFMRNWDDQIWMLVVGVLFVLWILRNYRKMKNTGSTANLPAFKPRYLSRISVLPTLVVLLNLAPFFNLHPPTAYVAIMQMLLIIVLTLLFRKHWPRRLYHYWLVIGGLYVVFSFAGILLTPGMTFRLLLLAINLISILFGIVWLRNFRKYALNFSEMIRFVSLIYVVLNVAAVLCNLFGRLSLAKILSVTGIFSLTQIVGLSVFIEVILEAFQLQTIVNQLKGGLAARMNFEKIRPPLRRILNLLSIFIWIMVFTVS
;
A
#
# COMPACT_ATOMS: atom_id res chain seq x y z
N MET A 1 -12.94 27.23 34.54
CA MET A 1 -13.21 26.17 33.55
C MET A 1 -13.61 26.66 32.15
N ALA A 2 -13.79 27.96 31.88
CA ALA A 2 -14.26 28.45 30.57
C ALA A 2 -13.16 28.74 29.52
N TYR A 3 -11.87 28.87 29.89
CA TYR A 3 -10.79 29.26 28.97
C TYR A 3 -10.21 28.11 28.11
N GLY A 4 -10.44 26.85 28.48
CA GLY A 4 -9.91 25.68 27.76
C GLY A 4 -10.71 25.28 26.52
N SER A 5 -12.01 25.63 26.46
CA SER A 5 -12.90 25.23 25.36
C SER A 5 -12.77 26.12 24.12
N GLN A 6 -12.29 27.36 24.25
CA GLN A 6 -12.11 28.28 23.12
C GLN A 6 -10.88 27.93 22.28
N ARG A 7 -9.76 27.52 22.90
CA ARG A 7 -8.54 27.13 22.17
C ARG A 7 -8.68 25.84 21.37
N ILE A 8 -9.52 24.91 21.79
CA ILE A 8 -9.77 23.66 21.03
C ILE A 8 -10.60 23.95 19.77
N LYS A 9 -11.53 24.92 19.83
CA LYS A 9 -12.27 25.39 18.65
C LYS A 9 -11.42 26.20 17.67
N GLU A 10 -10.44 26.96 18.16
CA GLU A 10 -9.49 27.68 17.28
C GLU A 10 -8.52 26.73 16.56
N ILE A 11 -7.98 25.72 17.25
CA ILE A 11 -7.09 24.72 16.63
C ILE A 11 -7.85 23.88 15.58
N GLY A 12 -9.12 23.53 15.87
CA GLY A 12 -9.98 22.85 14.90
C GLY A 12 -10.26 23.70 13.65
N ARG A 13 -10.45 25.03 13.80
CA ARG A 13 -10.63 25.95 12.67
C ARG A 13 -9.35 26.12 11.85
N VAL A 14 -8.17 26.18 12.48
CA VAL A 14 -6.90 26.30 11.76
C VAL A 14 -6.62 25.04 10.93
N VAL A 15 -6.90 23.85 11.45
CA VAL A 15 -6.72 22.58 10.71
C VAL A 15 -7.70 22.47 9.54
N LEU A 16 -8.95 22.93 9.71
CA LEU A 16 -9.95 22.90 8.64
C LEU A 16 -9.66 23.95 7.55
N VAL A 17 -9.13 25.12 7.92
CA VAL A 17 -8.71 26.16 6.98
C VAL A 17 -7.45 25.75 6.21
N THR A 18 -6.48 25.07 6.84
CA THR A 18 -5.31 24.55 6.12
C THR A 18 -5.67 23.40 5.18
N GLN A 19 -6.63 22.53 5.55
CA GLN A 19 -7.15 21.50 4.66
C GLN A 19 -7.92 22.09 3.46
N LEU A 20 -8.76 23.12 3.68
CA LEU A 20 -9.47 23.84 2.61
C LEU A 20 -8.52 24.60 1.68
N PHE A 21 -7.46 25.23 2.21
CA PHE A 21 -6.45 25.89 1.38
C PHE A 21 -5.65 24.90 0.53
N CYS A 22 -5.33 23.72 1.08
CA CYS A 22 -4.64 22.67 0.33
C CYS A 22 -5.52 22.12 -0.80
N PHE A 23 -6.81 21.91 -0.54
CA PHE A 23 -7.78 21.48 -1.55
C PHE A 23 -8.02 22.52 -2.65
N LEU A 24 -8.14 23.81 -2.27
CA LEU A 24 -8.30 24.91 -3.23
C LEU A 24 -7.04 25.16 -4.06
N TRP A 25 -5.84 24.94 -3.50
CA TRP A 25 -4.59 25.08 -4.23
C TRP A 25 -4.39 23.95 -5.25
N VAL A 26 -4.72 22.71 -4.88
CA VAL A 26 -4.72 21.55 -5.80
C VAL A 26 -5.76 21.71 -6.91
N ALA A 27 -6.97 22.20 -6.59
CA ALA A 27 -7.99 22.49 -7.60
C ALA A 27 -7.58 23.61 -8.57
N ARG A 28 -6.85 24.63 -8.09
CA ARG A 28 -6.34 25.74 -8.93
C ARG A 28 -5.22 25.29 -9.86
N LEU A 29 -4.37 24.36 -9.42
CA LEU A 29 -3.34 23.71 -10.24
C LEU A 29 -3.93 22.86 -11.36
N GLN A 30 -4.99 22.08 -11.08
CA GLN A 30 -5.69 21.31 -12.12
C GLN A 30 -6.45 22.21 -13.11
N ALA A 31 -7.02 23.33 -12.66
CA ALA A 31 -7.71 24.28 -13.52
C ALA A 31 -6.75 25.07 -14.45
N GLN A 32 -5.52 25.38 -14.01
CA GLN A 32 -4.50 25.99 -14.87
C GLN A 32 -4.02 25.02 -15.95
N HIS A 33 -3.79 23.76 -15.60
CA HIS A 33 -3.35 22.73 -16.55
C HIS A 33 -4.40 22.43 -17.64
N PHE A 34 -5.70 22.56 -17.33
CA PHE A 34 -6.81 22.43 -18.28
C PHE A 34 -7.00 23.69 -19.16
N ARG A 35 -6.68 24.88 -18.63
CA ARG A 35 -6.71 26.15 -19.41
C ARG A 35 -5.57 26.24 -20.42
N ASP A 36 -4.41 25.69 -20.09
CA ASP A 36 -3.23 25.69 -20.98
C ASP A 36 -3.35 24.63 -22.08
N THR A 37 -4.10 23.55 -21.87
CA THR A 37 -4.43 22.58 -22.93
C THR A 37 -5.49 23.11 -23.92
N LEU A 38 -6.37 24.01 -23.51
CA LEU A 38 -7.38 24.61 -24.39
C LEU A 38 -6.88 25.85 -25.16
N ARG A 39 -5.76 26.46 -24.76
CA ARG A 39 -5.16 27.61 -25.47
C ARG A 39 -4.27 27.24 -26.66
N PHE A 40 -3.91 25.98 -26.84
CA PHE A 40 -3.03 25.54 -27.93
C PHE A 40 -3.75 25.23 -29.25
N ASN A 41 -5.07 25.46 -29.35
CA ASN A 41 -5.87 25.05 -30.51
C ASN A 41 -6.53 26.20 -31.28
N ARG A 42 -5.97 27.43 -31.24
CA ARG A 42 -6.59 28.57 -31.94
C ARG A 42 -5.60 29.63 -32.45
N THR A 43 -4.70 29.21 -33.34
CA THR A 43 -3.88 30.05 -34.26
C THR A 43 -3.22 29.06 -35.22
N SER A 44 -3.38 29.03 -36.55
CA SER A 44 -3.87 30.00 -37.52
C SER A 44 -4.33 29.22 -38.76
N ARG A 45 -5.59 29.40 -39.19
CA ARG A 45 -6.02 29.04 -40.56
C ARG A 45 -5.91 30.29 -41.41
N HIS A 46 -4.83 30.43 -42.17
CA HIS A 46 -4.79 31.35 -43.30
C HIS A 46 -5.18 30.55 -44.55
N HIS A 47 -6.33 30.90 -45.12
CA HIS A 47 -6.68 30.52 -46.48
C HIS A 47 -5.76 31.28 -47.43
N VAL A 48 -4.90 30.56 -48.15
CA VAL A 48 -4.19 31.09 -49.32
C VAL A 48 -5.06 30.77 -50.52
N VAL A 49 -5.70 31.82 -51.06
CA VAL A 49 -6.35 31.78 -52.37
C VAL A 49 -5.23 31.78 -53.41
N LEU A 50 -5.08 30.68 -54.13
CA LEU A 50 -4.14 30.58 -55.24
C LEU A 50 -4.78 31.21 -56.48
N ALA A 51 -4.22 32.34 -56.91
CA ALA A 51 -4.47 32.91 -58.23
C ALA A 51 -3.56 32.19 -59.26
N ASP A 52 -4.10 31.95 -60.46
CA ASP A 52 -3.55 31.15 -61.57
C ASP A 52 -2.18 31.59 -62.14
N SER A 53 -1.52 32.57 -61.54
CA SER A 53 -0.22 33.10 -62.00
C SER A 53 0.98 32.65 -61.16
N ALA A 54 0.78 31.83 -60.13
CA ALA A 54 1.87 31.32 -59.27
C ALA A 54 2.58 30.06 -59.81
N LEU A 55 2.06 29.39 -60.84
CA LEU A 55 2.60 28.10 -61.29
C LEU A 55 4.00 28.17 -61.94
N ASN A 56 4.38 29.34 -62.49
CA ASN A 56 5.65 29.49 -63.22
C ASN A 56 6.80 30.07 -62.38
N ALA A 57 6.56 30.40 -61.10
CA ALA A 57 7.58 30.93 -60.18
C ALA A 57 7.80 30.02 -58.95
N ILE A 58 7.20 28.84 -58.92
CA ILE A 58 7.53 27.79 -57.94
C ILE A 58 8.80 27.10 -58.45
N GLY A 59 9.91 27.82 -58.32
CA GLY A 59 11.23 27.36 -58.72
C GLY A 59 11.65 26.11 -57.97
N ALA A 60 12.63 25.41 -58.53
CA ALA A 60 13.27 24.21 -57.98
C ALA A 60 13.52 24.27 -56.45
N ASP A 61 13.76 25.44 -55.87
CA ASP A 61 13.95 25.66 -54.44
C ASP A 61 12.73 25.27 -53.58
N SER A 62 11.50 25.55 -54.02
CA SER A 62 10.29 25.13 -53.30
C SER A 62 10.07 23.61 -53.36
N LEU A 63 10.61 22.96 -54.40
CA LEU A 63 10.48 21.53 -54.64
C LEU A 63 11.53 20.74 -53.85
N VAL A 64 12.77 21.24 -53.82
CA VAL A 64 13.84 20.73 -52.96
C VAL A 64 13.42 20.81 -51.49
N ASN A 65 12.88 21.95 -51.05
CA ASN A 65 12.35 22.10 -49.69
C ASN A 65 11.26 21.07 -49.36
N LYS A 66 10.42 20.69 -50.33
CA LYS A 66 9.34 19.72 -50.11
C LYS A 66 9.85 18.29 -49.98
N ILE A 67 10.83 17.91 -50.81
CA ILE A 67 11.52 16.63 -50.73
C ILE A 67 12.32 16.53 -49.43
N GLU A 68 13.00 17.61 -49.04
CA GLU A 68 13.73 17.72 -47.78
C GLU A 68 12.80 17.53 -46.57
N ASN A 69 11.62 18.16 -46.59
CA ASN A 69 10.59 17.98 -45.56
C ASN A 69 10.11 16.52 -45.47
N ILE A 70 9.92 15.83 -46.60
CA ILE A 70 9.57 14.41 -46.62
C ILE A 70 10.71 13.56 -46.05
N HIS A 71 11.96 13.86 -46.39
CA HIS A 71 13.12 13.18 -45.81
C HIS A 71 13.20 13.38 -44.29
N PHE A 72 13.01 14.59 -43.79
CA PHE A 72 13.00 14.86 -42.35
C PHE A 72 11.86 14.14 -41.65
N ALA A 73 10.66 14.15 -42.21
CA ALA A 73 9.50 13.45 -41.65
C ALA A 73 9.72 11.93 -41.63
N LEU A 74 10.19 11.34 -42.74
CA LEU A 74 10.50 9.90 -42.81
C LEU A 74 11.63 9.49 -41.87
N ASN A 75 12.69 10.29 -41.77
CA ASN A 75 13.78 10.02 -40.83
C ASN A 75 13.29 10.11 -39.38
N ARG A 76 12.45 11.09 -39.05
CA ARG A 76 11.82 11.21 -37.73
C ARG A 76 10.94 10.00 -37.42
N ILE A 77 10.05 9.62 -38.33
CA ILE A 77 9.14 8.47 -38.15
C ILE A 77 9.94 7.18 -37.99
N ASN A 78 10.91 6.93 -38.88
CA ASN A 78 11.75 5.74 -38.80
C ASN A 78 12.62 5.74 -37.53
N SER A 79 13.16 6.88 -37.11
CA SER A 79 13.93 6.98 -35.86
C SER A 79 13.06 6.69 -34.63
N ILE A 80 11.87 7.28 -34.54
CA ILE A 80 10.96 7.04 -33.41
C ILE A 80 10.49 5.58 -33.39
N THR A 81 10.14 5.03 -34.55
CA THR A 81 9.65 3.64 -34.64
C THR A 81 10.77 2.62 -34.42
N ALA A 82 12.00 2.91 -34.86
CA ALA A 82 13.18 2.09 -34.60
C ALA A 82 13.62 2.13 -33.13
N THR A 83 13.43 3.26 -32.45
CA THR A 83 13.62 3.37 -30.99
C THR A 83 12.57 2.54 -30.23
N GLY A 84 11.40 2.34 -30.84
CA GLY A 84 10.29 1.57 -30.28
C GLY A 84 9.53 2.33 -29.20
N PHE A 85 8.31 1.86 -28.93
CA PHE A 85 7.56 2.28 -27.75
C PHE A 85 7.94 1.35 -26.59
N ASP A 86 8.19 1.92 -25.41
CA ASP A 86 8.59 1.11 -24.25
C ASP A 86 7.40 0.34 -23.69
N THR A 87 7.19 -0.88 -24.21
CA THR A 87 6.18 -1.84 -23.72
C THR A 87 6.79 -2.93 -22.86
N ARG A 88 8.09 -2.87 -22.54
CA ARG A 88 8.79 -3.95 -21.84
C ARG A 88 8.24 -4.19 -20.43
N ASP A 89 7.99 -3.10 -19.70
CA ASP A 89 7.39 -3.19 -18.36
C ASP A 89 5.97 -3.77 -18.41
N ILE A 90 5.23 -3.46 -19.47
CA ILE A 90 3.88 -3.95 -19.68
C ILE A 90 3.92 -5.46 -19.98
N GLU A 91 4.71 -5.86 -20.98
CA GLU A 91 4.82 -7.26 -21.42
C GLU A 91 5.41 -8.17 -20.33
N HIS A 92 6.31 -7.65 -19.49
CA HIS A 92 6.90 -8.41 -18.39
C HIS A 92 5.92 -8.62 -17.22
N ASN A 93 5.15 -7.59 -16.86
CA ASN A 93 4.29 -7.63 -15.67
C ASN A 93 2.89 -8.21 -15.96
N PHE A 94 2.44 -8.16 -17.21
CA PHE A 94 1.12 -8.62 -17.63
C PHE A 94 0.79 -10.07 -17.25
N PRO A 95 1.67 -11.08 -17.49
CA PRO A 95 1.38 -12.47 -17.11
C PRO A 95 1.17 -12.66 -15.59
N GLY A 96 1.77 -11.79 -14.76
CA GLY A 96 1.55 -11.81 -13.32
C GLY A 96 0.17 -11.29 -12.91
N VAL A 97 -0.38 -10.34 -13.68
CA VAL A 97 -1.73 -9.78 -13.47
C VAL A 97 -2.79 -10.79 -13.88
N ASP A 98 -2.66 -11.35 -15.09
CA ASP A 98 -3.52 -12.43 -15.64
C ASP A 98 -3.61 -13.62 -14.66
N SER A 99 -2.44 -14.16 -14.27
CA SER A 99 -2.39 -15.24 -13.28
C SER A 99 -3.04 -14.88 -11.94
N SER A 100 -3.00 -13.61 -11.52
CA SER A 100 -3.62 -13.17 -10.27
C SER A 100 -5.15 -13.11 -10.39
N ILE A 101 -5.68 -12.63 -11.53
CA ILE A 101 -7.11 -12.63 -11.85
C ILE A 101 -7.63 -14.07 -11.88
N ASP A 102 -6.94 -14.98 -12.56
CA ASP A 102 -7.23 -16.41 -12.61
C ASP A 102 -7.31 -17.05 -11.22
N ILE A 103 -6.33 -16.75 -10.37
CA ILE A 103 -6.29 -17.27 -8.99
C ILE A 103 -7.50 -16.74 -8.21
N ILE A 104 -7.84 -15.46 -8.35
CA ILE A 104 -8.97 -14.85 -7.63
C ILE A 104 -10.29 -15.45 -8.12
N SER A 105 -10.46 -15.59 -9.44
CA SER A 105 -11.63 -16.20 -10.09
C SER A 105 -11.84 -17.64 -9.63
N ALA A 106 -10.79 -18.47 -9.71
CA ALA A 106 -10.82 -19.86 -9.26
C ALA A 106 -11.19 -19.96 -7.76
N ASN A 107 -10.64 -19.08 -6.94
CA ASN A 107 -10.94 -19.04 -5.50
C ASN A 107 -12.38 -18.57 -5.21
N LEU A 108 -12.89 -17.54 -5.88
CA LEU A 108 -14.25 -17.01 -5.71
C LEU A 108 -15.32 -18.05 -5.97
N SER A 109 -15.12 -18.90 -6.99
CA SER A 109 -16.02 -20.02 -7.27
C SER A 109 -16.21 -20.96 -6.05
N LEU A 110 -15.16 -21.13 -5.25
CA LEU A 110 -15.15 -21.97 -4.05
C LEU A 110 -15.76 -21.26 -2.82
N TYR A 111 -15.65 -19.93 -2.73
CA TYR A 111 -16.07 -19.14 -1.55
C TYR A 111 -17.57 -18.82 -1.47
N THR A 112 -18.37 -19.23 -2.46
CA THR A 112 -19.84 -19.02 -2.45
C THR A 112 -20.54 -19.63 -1.21
N ARG A 113 -19.91 -20.60 -0.52
CA ARG A 113 -20.48 -21.29 0.65
C ARG A 113 -19.81 -21.04 2.00
N VAL A 114 -18.52 -20.71 2.07
CA VAL A 114 -17.84 -20.37 3.33
C VAL A 114 -17.24 -18.97 3.20
N LEU A 115 -17.99 -17.96 3.62
CA LEU A 115 -17.54 -16.57 3.56
C LEU A 115 -16.46 -16.32 4.62
N ASP A 116 -15.21 -16.13 4.19
CA ASP A 116 -14.21 -15.44 5.00
C ASP A 116 -14.15 -13.97 4.55
N ILE A 117 -14.77 -13.10 5.35
CA ILE A 117 -14.87 -11.65 5.08
C ILE A 117 -13.48 -11.03 4.89
N LYS A 118 -12.45 -11.52 5.60
CA LYS A 118 -11.09 -10.97 5.52
C LYS A 118 -10.42 -11.30 4.17
N ASN A 119 -10.63 -12.50 3.64
CA ASN A 119 -10.11 -12.88 2.33
C ASN A 119 -10.83 -12.12 1.21
N LEU A 120 -12.14 -11.89 1.36
CA LEU A 120 -12.91 -11.09 0.41
C LEU A 120 -12.44 -9.62 0.39
N GLN A 121 -12.13 -9.01 1.54
CA GLN A 121 -11.54 -7.66 1.59
C GLN A 121 -10.18 -7.60 0.90
N LEU A 122 -9.36 -8.65 1.03
CA LEU A 122 -8.08 -8.74 0.34
C LEU A 122 -8.24 -8.83 -1.17
N PHE A 123 -9.20 -9.62 -1.66
CA PHE A 123 -9.53 -9.67 -3.08
C PHE A 123 -10.03 -8.32 -3.60
N ASP A 124 -10.83 -7.59 -2.84
CA ASP A 124 -11.31 -6.26 -3.24
C ASP A 124 -10.17 -5.27 -3.45
N VAL A 125 -9.18 -5.26 -2.53
CA VAL A 125 -7.98 -4.42 -2.64
C VAL A 125 -7.11 -4.84 -3.82
N MET A 126 -6.82 -6.14 -3.95
CA MET A 126 -5.99 -6.65 -5.06
C MET A 126 -6.61 -6.36 -6.43
N LEU A 127 -7.91 -6.56 -6.59
CA LEU A 127 -8.61 -6.26 -7.83
C LEU A 127 -8.63 -4.75 -8.10
N SER A 128 -8.69 -3.91 -7.06
CA SER A 128 -8.56 -2.45 -7.20
C SER A 128 -7.16 -2.06 -7.72
N ASP A 129 -6.11 -2.66 -7.17
CA ASP A 129 -4.73 -2.39 -7.59
C ASP A 129 -4.49 -2.85 -9.03
N ILE A 130 -4.97 -4.05 -9.39
CA ILE A 130 -4.92 -4.58 -10.76
C ILE A 130 -5.66 -3.65 -11.73
N GLN A 131 -6.86 -3.19 -11.37
CA GLN A 131 -7.62 -2.25 -12.20
C GLN A 131 -6.87 -0.92 -12.41
N GLN A 132 -6.18 -0.43 -11.39
CA GLN A 132 -5.38 0.79 -11.49
C GLN A 132 -4.18 0.58 -12.43
N GLU A 133 -3.47 -0.53 -12.32
CA GLU A 133 -2.33 -0.87 -13.18
C GLU A 133 -2.77 -1.06 -14.65
N LEU A 134 -3.82 -1.85 -14.90
CA LEU A 134 -4.39 -2.03 -16.23
C LEU A 134 -4.83 -0.70 -16.85
N ASN A 135 -5.43 0.21 -16.07
CA ASN A 135 -5.79 1.54 -16.56
C ASN A 135 -4.58 2.42 -16.90
N GLN A 136 -3.49 2.33 -16.12
CA GLN A 136 -2.25 3.04 -16.44
C GLN A 136 -1.63 2.52 -17.75
N TRP A 137 -1.58 1.21 -17.94
CA TRP A 137 -1.12 0.61 -19.20
C TRP A 137 -2.00 0.99 -20.37
N ARG A 138 -3.34 0.94 -20.22
CA ARG A 138 -4.30 1.39 -21.25
C ARG A 138 -4.09 2.86 -21.62
N ALA A 139 -3.84 3.74 -20.65
CA ALA A 139 -3.56 5.15 -20.89
C ALA A 139 -2.24 5.35 -21.67
N SER A 140 -1.19 4.60 -21.32
CA SER A 140 0.09 4.61 -22.04
C SER A 140 -0.05 4.09 -23.47
N LEU A 141 -0.76 2.97 -23.68
CA LEU A 141 -1.04 2.43 -25.01
C LEU A 141 -1.86 3.41 -25.85
N PHE A 142 -2.86 4.07 -25.26
CA PHE A 142 -3.65 5.09 -25.96
C PHE A 142 -2.77 6.26 -26.42
N LYS A 143 -1.80 6.68 -25.59
CA LYS A 143 -0.82 7.70 -25.96
C LYS A 143 0.07 7.23 -27.13
N TYR A 144 0.55 6.00 -27.11
CA TYR A 144 1.37 5.43 -28.20
C TYR A 144 0.57 5.29 -29.50
N ASN A 145 -0.65 4.79 -29.42
CA ASN A 145 -1.55 4.65 -30.56
C ASN A 145 -1.87 6.01 -31.19
N LYS A 146 -2.06 7.07 -30.38
CA LYS A 146 -2.25 8.44 -30.88
C LYS A 146 -1.04 8.96 -31.65
N VAL A 147 0.18 8.66 -31.20
CA VAL A 147 1.42 9.05 -31.91
C VAL A 147 1.52 8.30 -33.24
N LEU A 148 1.30 6.99 -33.23
CA LEU A 148 1.34 6.15 -34.42
C LEU A 148 0.26 6.53 -35.45
N ALA A 149 -0.97 6.77 -35.01
CA ALA A 149 -2.04 7.27 -35.88
C ALA A 149 -1.69 8.64 -36.49
N GLY A 150 -1.02 9.52 -35.72
CA GLY A 150 -0.48 10.77 -36.25
C GLY A 150 0.54 10.54 -37.37
N MET A 151 1.47 9.59 -37.18
CA MET A 151 2.45 9.22 -38.21
C MET A 151 1.79 8.61 -39.46
N ASP A 152 0.78 7.76 -39.28
CA ASP A 152 0.01 7.20 -40.39
C ASP A 152 -0.74 8.29 -41.18
N THR A 153 -1.33 9.27 -40.49
CA THR A 153 -1.95 10.43 -41.17
C THR A 153 -0.93 11.28 -41.95
N GLU A 154 0.29 11.42 -41.44
CA GLU A 154 1.39 12.13 -42.12
C GLU A 154 1.87 11.34 -43.36
N LEU A 155 2.07 10.03 -43.23
CA LEU A 155 2.46 9.14 -44.34
C LEU A 155 1.41 9.10 -45.46
N THR A 156 0.13 9.06 -45.09
CA THR A 156 -0.98 9.06 -46.07
C THR A 156 -1.17 10.44 -46.71
N ALA A 157 -0.91 11.53 -45.99
CA ALA A 157 -0.90 12.88 -46.56
C ALA A 157 0.18 13.04 -47.64
N PHE A 158 1.39 12.51 -47.41
CA PHE A 158 2.46 12.53 -48.41
C PHE A 158 2.10 11.73 -49.67
N HIS A 159 1.43 10.59 -49.52
CA HIS A 159 0.98 9.80 -50.67
C HIS A 159 -0.16 10.46 -51.46
N LYS A 160 -1.03 11.22 -50.79
CA LYS A 160 -2.19 11.89 -51.41
C LYS A 160 -1.87 13.25 -52.03
N ASP A 161 -0.67 13.78 -51.81
CA ASP A 161 -0.26 15.09 -52.29
C ASP A 161 -0.25 15.17 -53.84
N GLU A 162 -1.18 15.94 -54.40
CA GLU A 162 -1.38 16.07 -55.85
C GLU A 162 -0.16 16.65 -56.58
N VAL A 163 0.57 17.56 -55.92
CA VAL A 163 1.80 18.16 -56.47
C VAL A 163 2.88 17.09 -56.60
N LEU A 164 2.98 16.18 -55.64
CA LEU A 164 3.94 15.08 -55.69
C LEU A 164 3.61 14.09 -56.81
N LYS A 165 2.31 13.79 -57.02
CA LYS A 165 1.84 12.88 -58.07
C LYS A 165 2.08 13.42 -59.48
N GLN A 166 1.81 14.71 -59.71
CA GLN A 166 2.06 15.36 -60.99
C GLN A 166 3.56 15.43 -61.31
N LEU A 167 4.39 15.62 -60.29
CA LEU A 167 5.85 15.71 -60.44
C LEU A 167 6.53 14.36 -60.70
N LEU A 168 6.01 13.29 -60.10
CA LEU A 168 6.46 11.91 -60.39
C LEU A 168 6.08 11.43 -61.79
N ALA A 169 5.13 12.11 -62.45
CA ALA A 169 4.76 11.84 -63.84
C ALA A 169 5.67 12.54 -64.86
N ASP A 170 6.54 13.49 -64.43
CA ASP A 170 7.48 14.18 -65.31
C ASP A 170 8.78 13.38 -65.48
N THR A 171 9.01 12.90 -66.72
CA THR A 171 10.19 12.14 -67.14
C THR A 171 11.52 12.87 -66.93
N ALA A 172 11.56 14.21 -67.01
CA ALA A 172 12.79 14.98 -66.85
C ALA A 172 13.25 14.97 -65.38
N PHE A 173 12.31 15.21 -64.46
CA PHE A 173 12.56 15.20 -63.02
C PHE A 173 12.95 13.82 -62.50
N THR A 174 12.28 12.77 -62.97
CA THR A 174 12.57 11.38 -62.55
C THR A 174 13.95 10.90 -62.98
N ASN A 175 14.49 11.39 -64.10
CA ASN A 175 15.83 11.03 -64.56
C ASN A 175 16.93 11.71 -63.73
N THR A 176 16.72 12.94 -63.28
CA THR A 176 17.69 13.68 -62.46
C THR A 176 17.69 13.24 -60.99
N TYR A 177 16.52 12.94 -60.41
CA TYR A 177 16.37 12.62 -58.98
C TYR A 177 16.03 11.15 -58.70
N GLY A 178 16.12 10.26 -59.69
CA GLY A 178 15.65 8.87 -59.60
C GLY A 178 16.27 8.06 -58.45
N ASN A 179 17.53 8.33 -58.09
CA ASN A 179 18.18 7.66 -56.95
C ASN A 179 17.63 8.11 -55.60
N GLU A 180 17.41 9.42 -55.42
CA GLU A 180 16.81 9.98 -54.19
C GLU A 180 15.35 9.54 -54.03
N LEU A 181 14.59 9.51 -55.13
CA LEU A 181 13.20 9.03 -55.14
C LEU A 181 13.09 7.56 -54.74
N LYS A 182 14.00 6.70 -55.21
CA LYS A 182 14.08 5.29 -54.79
C LYS A 182 14.41 5.16 -53.29
N ALA A 183 15.31 5.99 -52.78
CA ALA A 183 15.67 6.01 -51.36
C ALA A 183 14.48 6.45 -50.48
N VAL A 184 13.75 7.50 -50.89
CA VAL A 184 12.51 7.96 -50.24
C VAL A 184 11.46 6.87 -50.24
N GLN A 185 11.21 6.23 -51.40
CA GLN A 185 10.21 5.17 -51.53
C GLN A 185 10.53 3.97 -50.61
N SER A 186 11.79 3.55 -50.55
CA SER A 186 12.23 2.47 -49.66
C SER A 186 12.00 2.83 -48.18
N ARG A 187 12.42 4.04 -47.77
CA ARG A 187 12.22 4.53 -46.39
C ARG A 187 10.75 4.72 -46.04
N TRP A 188 9.92 5.12 -46.99
CA TRP A 188 8.48 5.26 -46.82
C TRP A 188 7.81 3.90 -46.62
N LYS A 189 8.15 2.90 -47.43
CA LYS A 189 7.64 1.53 -47.26
C LYS A 189 8.03 0.97 -45.89
N GLN A 190 9.28 1.16 -45.48
CA GLN A 190 9.75 0.75 -44.16
C GLN A 190 9.01 1.48 -43.02
N ALA A 191 8.76 2.79 -43.17
CA ALA A 191 8.01 3.58 -42.21
C ALA A 191 6.56 3.09 -42.11
N GLN A 192 5.90 2.82 -43.23
CA GLN A 192 4.52 2.36 -43.27
C GLN A 192 4.36 0.96 -42.68
N GLU A 193 5.25 0.02 -43.00
CA GLU A 193 5.25 -1.32 -42.40
C GLU A 193 5.47 -1.23 -40.88
N SER A 194 6.44 -0.44 -40.44
CA SER A 194 6.75 -0.28 -39.02
C SER A 194 5.61 0.40 -38.25
N VAL A 195 5.00 1.46 -38.80
CA VAL A 195 3.85 2.17 -38.19
C VAL A 195 2.62 1.25 -38.16
N GLY A 196 2.33 0.55 -39.26
CA GLY A 196 1.21 -0.40 -39.34
C GLY A 196 1.34 -1.54 -38.32
N ASN A 197 2.53 -2.15 -38.22
CA ASN A 197 2.82 -3.18 -37.22
C ASN A 197 2.70 -2.63 -35.79
N GLY A 198 3.16 -1.39 -35.57
CA GLY A 198 3.01 -0.70 -34.29
C GLY A 198 1.54 -0.52 -33.90
N ILE A 199 0.71 -0.01 -34.81
CA ILE A 199 -0.74 0.18 -34.58
C ILE A 199 -1.41 -1.17 -34.28
N PHE A 200 -1.10 -2.20 -35.06
CA PHE A 200 -1.64 -3.54 -34.84
C PHE A 200 -1.27 -4.09 -33.45
N LYS A 201 0.00 -4.01 -33.07
CA LYS A 201 0.49 -4.44 -31.74
C LYS A 201 -0.20 -3.65 -30.62
N MET A 202 -0.30 -2.33 -30.73
CA MET A 202 -0.93 -1.48 -29.71
C MET A 202 -2.43 -1.80 -29.57
N ASN A 203 -3.15 -1.98 -30.68
CA ASN A 203 -4.57 -2.32 -30.66
C ASN A 203 -4.81 -3.72 -30.07
N HIS A 204 -3.95 -4.69 -30.37
CA HIS A 204 -4.01 -6.03 -29.77
C HIS A 204 -3.86 -5.95 -28.24
N LEU A 205 -2.78 -5.33 -27.75
CA LEU A 205 -2.55 -5.17 -26.31
C LEU A 205 -3.67 -4.38 -25.64
N GLN A 206 -4.22 -3.36 -26.31
CA GLN A 206 -5.34 -2.58 -25.78
C GLN A 206 -6.62 -3.42 -25.63
N ALA A 207 -6.89 -4.32 -26.58
CA ALA A 207 -8.02 -5.24 -26.50
C ALA A 207 -7.84 -6.24 -25.35
N GLU A 208 -6.67 -6.85 -25.27
CA GLU A 208 -6.29 -7.81 -24.22
C GLU A 208 -6.43 -7.19 -22.82
N PHE A 209 -5.85 -6.01 -22.58
CA PHE A 209 -5.96 -5.34 -21.27
C PHE A 209 -7.35 -4.83 -20.97
N SER A 210 -8.17 -4.55 -21.99
CA SER A 210 -9.56 -4.15 -21.76
C SER A 210 -10.39 -5.34 -21.29
N ASN A 211 -10.17 -6.54 -21.84
CA ASN A 211 -10.84 -7.76 -21.39
C ASN A 211 -10.50 -8.06 -19.92
N GLU A 212 -9.21 -8.06 -19.59
CA GLU A 212 -8.71 -8.25 -18.22
C GLU A 212 -9.23 -7.20 -17.24
N TYR A 213 -9.32 -5.95 -17.69
CA TYR A 213 -9.87 -4.86 -16.88
C TYR A 213 -11.35 -5.10 -16.56
N PHE A 214 -12.13 -5.55 -17.55
CA PHE A 214 -13.54 -5.84 -17.34
C PHE A 214 -13.76 -7.08 -16.47
N GLU A 215 -12.93 -8.11 -16.60
CA GLU A 215 -12.97 -9.28 -15.73
C GLU A 215 -12.63 -8.91 -14.28
N ALA A 216 -11.56 -8.14 -14.05
CA ALA A 216 -11.21 -7.64 -12.74
C ALA A 216 -12.33 -6.77 -12.12
N LEU A 217 -13.01 -5.96 -12.93
CA LEU A 217 -14.15 -5.14 -12.51
C LEU A 217 -15.36 -6.00 -12.11
N GLU A 218 -15.65 -7.04 -12.89
CA GLU A 218 -16.74 -7.97 -12.60
C GLU A 218 -16.47 -8.75 -11.30
N LEU A 219 -15.29 -9.34 -11.17
CA LEU A 219 -14.86 -10.04 -9.95
C LEU A 219 -14.92 -9.12 -8.73
N GLN A 220 -14.51 -7.86 -8.87
CA GLN A 220 -14.57 -6.91 -7.74
C GLN A 220 -16.03 -6.60 -7.36
N THR A 221 -16.91 -6.52 -8.35
CA THR A 221 -18.34 -6.33 -8.10
C THR A 221 -18.94 -7.54 -7.37
N GLN A 222 -18.58 -8.75 -7.78
CA GLN A 222 -18.99 -9.99 -7.11
C GLN A 222 -18.46 -10.05 -5.66
N VAL A 223 -17.18 -9.74 -5.45
CA VAL A 223 -16.56 -9.68 -4.11
C VAL A 223 -17.28 -8.67 -3.21
N ARG A 224 -17.55 -7.45 -3.70
CA ARG A 224 -18.26 -6.43 -2.92
C ARG A 224 -19.69 -6.83 -2.62
N GLU A 225 -20.37 -7.53 -3.53
CA GLU A 225 -21.70 -8.08 -3.25
C GLU A 225 -21.65 -9.17 -2.18
N LEU A 226 -20.66 -10.07 -2.23
CA LEU A 226 -20.44 -11.09 -1.20
C LEU A 226 -20.09 -10.46 0.16
N LEU A 227 -19.27 -9.41 0.19
CA LEU A 227 -18.99 -8.63 1.40
C LEU A 227 -20.27 -8.01 1.97
N ARG A 228 -21.12 -7.42 1.13
CA ARG A 228 -22.41 -6.84 1.56
C ARG A 228 -23.34 -7.92 2.10
N LYS A 229 -23.48 -9.05 1.39
CA LYS A 229 -24.29 -10.20 1.82
C LYS A 229 -23.74 -10.82 3.11
N GLY A 230 -22.42 -10.92 3.25
CA GLY A 230 -21.73 -11.41 4.45
C GLY A 230 -21.88 -10.48 5.65
N GLY A 231 -21.80 -9.17 5.44
CA GLY A 231 -22.07 -8.17 6.48
C GLY A 231 -23.50 -8.27 7.02
N ILE A 232 -24.49 -8.40 6.14
CA ILE A 232 -25.90 -8.56 6.55
C ILE A 232 -26.12 -9.92 7.23
N LYS A 233 -25.55 -11.01 6.68
CA LYS A 233 -25.68 -12.36 7.25
C LYS A 233 -24.97 -12.51 8.61
N SER A 234 -23.82 -11.88 8.80
CA SER A 234 -23.06 -11.93 10.06
C SER A 234 -23.72 -11.18 11.22
N GLN A 235 -24.63 -10.24 10.90
CA GLN A 235 -25.52 -9.65 11.90
C GLN A 235 -26.70 -10.58 12.26
N GLY A 236 -27.00 -11.58 11.42
CA GLY A 236 -28.03 -12.59 11.65
C GLY A 236 -27.54 -13.81 12.46
N LYS A 237 -28.38 -14.85 12.57
CA LYS A 237 -28.02 -16.14 13.17
C LYS A 237 -27.28 -16.98 12.12
N GLU A 238 -25.96 -17.14 12.27
CA GLU A 238 -25.13 -17.93 11.34
C GLU A 238 -25.20 -19.43 11.65
N TYR A 239 -25.23 -19.77 12.94
CA TYR A 239 -25.26 -21.15 13.43
C TYR A 239 -26.43 -21.37 14.42
N PRO A 240 -26.89 -22.62 14.60
CA PRO A 240 -27.78 -22.99 15.69
C PRO A 240 -27.25 -22.49 17.04
N TYR A 241 -28.13 -22.27 18.00
CA TYR A 241 -27.67 -21.93 19.34
C TYR A 241 -26.83 -23.08 19.92
N LEU A 242 -25.94 -22.79 20.87
CA LEU A 242 -25.09 -23.84 21.49
C LEU A 242 -25.90 -24.95 22.16
N TRP A 243 -27.17 -24.69 22.50
CA TRP A 243 -28.10 -25.62 23.10
C TRP A 243 -29.06 -26.30 22.10
N GLU A 244 -29.02 -25.93 20.81
CA GLU A 244 -29.78 -26.63 19.77
C GLU A 244 -28.96 -27.82 19.26
N LEU A 245 -29.32 -29.03 19.71
CA LEU A 245 -28.72 -30.29 19.25
C LEU A 245 -29.18 -30.60 17.83
N VAL A 246 -28.43 -30.13 16.84
CA VAL A 246 -28.58 -30.57 15.44
C VAL A 246 -27.60 -31.73 15.20
N PRO A 247 -28.07 -32.93 14.79
CA PRO A 247 -27.17 -34.01 14.43
C PRO A 247 -26.32 -33.59 13.23
N ALA A 248 -24.99 -33.65 13.40
CA ALA A 248 -24.04 -33.27 12.37
C ALA A 248 -24.18 -34.22 11.16
N SER A 249 -24.81 -33.76 10.08
CA SER A 249 -24.83 -34.50 8.82
C SER A 249 -23.40 -34.60 8.28
N THR A 250 -22.84 -35.81 8.32
CA THR A 250 -21.43 -36.14 8.04
C THR A 250 -20.98 -35.82 6.61
N ALA A 251 -21.93 -35.60 5.69
CA ALA A 251 -21.68 -35.19 4.31
C ALA A 251 -21.24 -33.72 4.19
N GLN A 252 -21.81 -32.83 5.01
CA GLN A 252 -21.55 -31.39 4.94
C GLN A 252 -20.18 -31.03 5.53
N SER A 253 -19.69 -31.80 6.51
CA SER A 253 -18.36 -31.62 7.13
C SER A 253 -17.20 -32.09 6.24
N ARG A 254 -17.38 -33.16 5.44
CA ARG A 254 -16.31 -33.73 4.59
C ARG A 254 -16.03 -32.91 3.32
N GLU A 255 -17.06 -32.35 2.68
CA GLU A 255 -16.87 -31.44 1.55
C GLU A 255 -16.22 -30.11 1.98
N GLN A 256 -16.58 -29.62 3.16
CA GLN A 256 -15.98 -28.43 3.76
C GLN A 256 -14.48 -28.65 4.00
N ASP A 257 -14.07 -29.77 4.61
CA ASP A 257 -12.66 -30.12 4.84
C ASP A 257 -11.79 -30.19 3.56
N ALA A 258 -12.37 -30.61 2.43
CA ALA A 258 -11.67 -30.65 1.14
C ALA A 258 -11.48 -29.25 0.54
N LEU A 259 -12.51 -28.40 0.58
CA LEU A 259 -12.46 -27.00 0.13
C LEU A 259 -11.48 -26.16 1.00
N PHE A 260 -11.27 -26.52 2.27
CA PHE A 260 -10.37 -25.80 3.18
C PHE A 260 -8.88 -26.04 2.95
N ARG A 261 -8.45 -27.23 2.51
CA ARG A 261 -7.03 -27.48 2.16
C ARG A 261 -6.60 -26.63 0.95
N GLN A 262 -7.55 -26.32 0.07
CA GLN A 262 -7.32 -25.49 -1.12
C GLN A 262 -7.33 -23.98 -0.80
N SER A 263 -8.04 -23.55 0.25
CA SER A 263 -8.01 -22.16 0.75
C SER A 263 -6.64 -21.76 1.33
N TYR A 264 -5.94 -22.70 2.01
CA TYR A 264 -4.61 -22.45 2.59
C TYR A 264 -3.51 -22.27 1.54
N THR A 265 -3.58 -22.99 0.41
CA THR A 265 -2.63 -22.79 -0.71
C THR A 265 -2.88 -21.46 -1.42
N GLY A 266 -4.14 -21.00 -1.49
CA GLY A 266 -4.51 -19.65 -1.92
C GLY A 266 -3.85 -18.57 -1.06
N GLN A 267 -4.02 -18.62 0.28
CA GLN A 267 -3.46 -17.62 1.20
C GLN A 267 -1.94 -17.48 1.10
N ARG A 268 -1.20 -18.59 0.94
CA ARG A 268 0.26 -18.54 0.81
C ARG A 268 0.69 -17.86 -0.51
N ARG A 269 0.02 -18.18 -1.63
CA ARG A 269 0.32 -17.57 -2.94
C ARG A 269 -0.02 -16.07 -2.95
N ILE A 270 -1.15 -15.70 -2.35
CA ILE A 270 -1.60 -14.30 -2.19
C ILE A 270 -0.60 -13.50 -1.33
N LEU A 271 -0.11 -14.09 -0.24
CA LEU A 271 0.89 -13.47 0.61
C LEU A 271 2.24 -13.31 -0.13
N THR A 272 2.65 -14.31 -0.92
CA THR A 272 3.85 -14.22 -1.76
C THR A 272 3.72 -13.12 -2.80
N TYR A 273 2.57 -12.98 -3.47
CA TYR A 273 2.32 -11.88 -4.40
C TYR A 273 2.44 -10.51 -3.70
N TYR A 274 1.80 -10.34 -2.53
CA TYR A 274 1.90 -9.09 -1.77
C TYR A 274 3.34 -8.76 -1.35
N PHE A 275 4.10 -9.77 -0.89
CA PHE A 275 5.51 -9.58 -0.54
C PHE A 275 6.37 -9.23 -1.75
N MET A 276 6.14 -9.86 -2.92
CA MET A 276 6.89 -9.60 -4.16
C MET A 276 6.56 -8.24 -4.77
N ARG A 277 5.34 -7.73 -4.59
CA ARG A 277 4.94 -6.41 -5.10
C ARG A 277 5.41 -5.25 -4.23
N ASN A 278 5.32 -5.36 -2.90
CA ASN A 278 5.67 -4.28 -1.95
C ASN A 278 7.12 -4.36 -1.43
N TRP A 279 8.08 -4.68 -2.29
CA TRP A 279 9.51 -4.69 -1.90
C TRP A 279 10.05 -3.28 -1.64
N ASP A 280 9.52 -2.29 -2.33
CA ASP A 280 9.86 -0.86 -2.19
C ASP A 280 9.57 -0.33 -0.77
N ASP A 281 8.39 -0.61 -0.23
CA ASP A 281 8.02 -0.22 1.14
C ASP A 281 8.91 -0.91 2.19
N GLN A 282 9.30 -2.16 1.94
CA GLN A 282 10.21 -2.91 2.83
C GLN A 282 11.63 -2.32 2.82
N ILE A 283 12.10 -1.81 1.69
CA ILE A 283 13.39 -1.12 1.58
C ILE A 283 13.38 0.15 2.43
N TRP A 284 12.32 0.97 2.34
CA TRP A 284 12.20 2.18 3.16
C TRP A 284 12.16 1.87 4.65
N MET A 285 11.44 0.83 5.05
CA MET A 285 11.44 0.34 6.42
C MET A 285 12.88 -0.03 6.86
N LEU A 286 13.60 -0.82 6.06
CA LEU A 286 14.98 -1.21 6.35
C LEU A 286 15.91 0.00 6.47
N VAL A 287 15.79 0.98 5.57
CA VAL A 287 16.56 2.23 5.61
C VAL A 287 16.34 2.96 6.93
N VAL A 288 15.09 3.11 7.38
CA VAL A 288 14.77 3.74 8.68
C VAL A 288 15.38 2.96 9.84
N GLY A 289 15.32 1.63 9.80
CA GLY A 289 15.98 0.77 10.79
C GLY A 289 17.49 0.98 10.85
N VAL A 290 18.17 0.99 9.70
CA VAL A 290 19.62 1.21 9.60
C VAL A 290 19.97 2.61 10.10
N LEU A 291 19.23 3.64 9.70
CA LEU A 291 19.45 5.01 10.17
C LEU A 291 19.31 5.11 11.70
N PHE A 292 18.32 4.44 12.29
CA PHE A 292 18.14 4.41 13.74
C PHE A 292 19.31 3.71 14.46
N VAL A 293 19.76 2.56 13.96
CA VAL A 293 20.95 1.87 14.51
C VAL A 293 22.19 2.75 14.39
N LEU A 294 22.45 3.32 13.21
CA LEU A 294 23.59 4.21 12.97
C LEU A 294 23.55 5.44 13.88
N TRP A 295 22.36 6.00 14.11
CA TRP A 295 22.16 7.12 15.02
C TRP A 295 22.53 6.76 16.46
N ILE A 296 22.05 5.62 16.98
CA ILE A 296 22.39 5.13 18.32
C ILE A 296 23.89 4.83 18.42
N LEU A 297 24.47 4.11 17.47
CA LEU A 297 25.89 3.75 17.45
C LEU A 297 26.77 5.00 17.41
N ARG A 298 26.42 5.99 16.59
CA ARG A 298 27.15 7.26 16.49
C ARG A 298 27.13 8.01 17.81
N ASN A 299 26.02 8.00 18.54
CA ASN A 299 25.92 8.62 19.86
C ASN A 299 26.72 7.86 20.92
N TYR A 300 26.64 6.52 20.97
CA TYR A 300 27.46 5.72 21.88
C TYR A 300 28.97 5.85 21.62
N ARG A 301 29.40 5.88 20.34
CA ARG A 301 30.80 6.09 19.96
C ARG A 301 31.29 7.46 20.42
N LYS A 302 30.49 8.51 20.21
CA LYS A 302 30.81 9.87 20.69
C LYS A 302 30.95 9.92 22.21
N MET A 303 30.00 9.33 22.95
CA MET A 303 30.05 9.26 24.41
C MET A 303 31.34 8.59 24.92
N LYS A 304 31.78 7.49 24.27
CA LYS A 304 33.02 6.80 24.66
C LYS A 304 34.28 7.63 24.37
N ASN A 305 34.32 8.33 23.24
CA ASN A 305 35.50 9.08 22.80
C ASN A 305 35.73 10.37 23.61
N THR A 306 34.70 10.92 24.28
CA THR A 306 34.83 12.15 25.08
C THR A 306 35.29 11.90 26.54
N GLY A 307 35.64 10.66 26.90
CA GLY A 307 36.53 10.34 28.04
C GLY A 307 36.05 10.63 29.48
N SER A 308 35.02 11.43 29.71
CA SER A 308 34.61 11.82 31.08
C SER A 308 33.46 10.96 31.61
N THR A 309 33.74 9.70 31.95
CA THR A 309 32.79 8.84 32.68
C THR A 309 32.65 9.19 34.16
N ALA A 310 33.50 10.08 34.69
CA ALA A 310 33.55 10.38 36.13
C ALA A 310 32.47 11.36 36.64
N ASN A 311 31.92 12.25 35.78
CA ASN A 311 31.00 13.32 36.21
C ASN A 311 29.65 13.32 35.46
N LEU A 312 29.28 12.24 34.78
CA LEU A 312 27.99 12.15 34.10
C LEU A 312 26.88 11.77 35.08
N PRO A 313 25.72 12.47 35.10
CA PRO A 313 24.55 11.99 35.82
C PRO A 313 24.22 10.59 35.30
N ALA A 314 24.11 9.63 36.22
CA ALA A 314 24.10 8.20 35.95
C ALA A 314 23.06 7.79 34.89
N PHE A 315 23.44 7.79 33.61
CA PHE A 315 22.64 7.26 32.53
C PHE A 315 22.64 5.73 32.63
N LYS A 316 21.60 5.18 33.25
CA LYS A 316 21.32 3.74 33.31
C LYS A 316 20.19 3.43 32.31
N PRO A 317 20.48 3.23 31.02
CA PRO A 317 19.45 2.92 30.04
C PRO A 317 18.80 1.59 30.41
N ARG A 318 17.45 1.55 30.42
CA ARG A 318 16.72 0.34 30.76
C ARG A 318 16.53 -0.56 29.56
N TYR A 319 16.47 -0.03 28.33
CA TYR A 319 16.26 -0.81 27.12
C TYR A 319 17.39 -0.64 26.08
N LEU A 320 18.06 0.51 26.08
CA LEU A 320 19.13 0.83 25.12
C LEU A 320 20.50 0.25 25.56
N SER A 321 21.04 -0.68 24.77
CA SER A 321 22.41 -1.18 24.90
C SER A 321 23.29 -0.76 23.71
N ARG A 322 24.61 -0.93 23.81
CA ARG A 322 25.58 -0.51 22.78
C ARG A 322 25.32 -1.13 21.39
N ILE A 323 24.74 -2.32 21.31
CA ILE A 323 24.30 -2.97 20.07
C ILE A 323 22.81 -3.29 20.25
N SER A 324 21.95 -2.30 20.02
CA SER A 324 20.51 -2.38 20.28
C SER A 324 19.71 -2.93 19.10
N VAL A 325 19.95 -4.19 18.70
CA VAL A 325 19.15 -4.82 17.63
C VAL A 325 17.69 -4.98 18.07
N LEU A 326 17.44 -5.46 19.29
CA LEU A 326 16.06 -5.71 19.78
C LEU A 326 15.23 -4.42 19.90
N PRO A 327 15.69 -3.32 20.53
CA PRO A 327 14.94 -2.06 20.56
C PRO A 327 14.71 -1.46 19.17
N THR A 328 15.66 -1.62 18.24
CA THR A 328 15.50 -1.17 16.85
C THR A 328 14.41 -1.96 16.15
N LEU A 329 14.36 -3.28 16.32
CA LEU A 329 13.26 -4.10 15.78
C LEU A 329 11.91 -3.70 16.37
N VAL A 330 11.83 -3.37 17.67
CA VAL A 330 10.58 -2.85 18.27
C VAL A 330 10.15 -1.55 17.57
N VAL A 331 11.07 -0.62 17.34
CA VAL A 331 10.79 0.63 16.63
C VAL A 331 10.32 0.35 15.20
N LEU A 332 11.03 -0.51 14.48
CA LEU A 332 10.73 -0.88 13.11
C LEU A 332 9.33 -1.48 12.97
N LEU A 333 9.01 -2.47 13.80
CA LEU A 333 7.75 -3.22 13.71
C LEU A 333 6.54 -2.39 14.15
N ASN A 334 6.71 -1.43 15.07
CA ASN A 334 5.64 -0.50 15.42
C ASN A 334 5.41 0.58 14.35
N LEU A 335 6.43 0.89 13.53
CA LEU A 335 6.31 1.82 12.41
C LEU A 335 5.89 1.14 11.10
N ALA A 336 5.98 -0.18 10.99
CA ALA A 336 5.62 -0.93 9.78
C ALA A 336 4.23 -0.59 9.20
N PRO A 337 3.17 -0.41 10.02
CA PRO A 337 1.86 0.00 9.51
C PRO A 337 1.83 1.40 8.86
N PHE A 338 2.82 2.26 9.11
CA PHE A 338 2.89 3.58 8.47
C PHE A 338 3.34 3.51 7.01
N PHE A 339 4.14 2.51 6.66
CA PHE A 339 4.65 2.34 5.30
C PHE A 339 3.63 1.70 4.36
N ASN A 340 2.66 0.94 4.89
CA ASN A 340 1.64 0.28 4.09
C ASN A 340 0.26 0.88 4.42
N LEU A 341 -0.39 1.55 3.47
CA LEU A 341 -1.69 2.20 3.70
C LEU A 341 -2.86 1.21 3.82
N HIS A 342 -2.77 0.05 3.16
CA HIS A 342 -3.79 -1.00 3.17
C HIS A 342 -3.18 -2.40 3.35
N PRO A 343 -2.54 -2.70 4.50
CA PRO A 343 -1.88 -3.97 4.68
C PRO A 343 -2.90 -5.12 4.80
N PRO A 344 -2.68 -6.25 4.12
CA PRO A 344 -3.48 -7.46 4.32
C PRO A 344 -3.47 -7.86 5.80
N THR A 345 -4.60 -8.34 6.32
CA THR A 345 -4.67 -8.74 7.73
C THR A 345 -3.63 -9.80 8.09
N ALA A 346 -3.31 -10.70 7.17
CA ALA A 346 -2.25 -11.70 7.33
C ALA A 346 -0.86 -11.06 7.53
N TYR A 347 -0.55 -9.99 6.80
CA TYR A 347 0.69 -9.24 6.96
C TYR A 347 0.77 -8.58 8.34
N VAL A 348 -0.32 -7.92 8.77
CA VAL A 348 -0.39 -7.32 10.11
C VAL A 348 -0.22 -8.37 11.20
N ALA A 349 -0.85 -9.54 11.05
CA ALA A 349 -0.71 -10.65 11.98
C ALA A 349 0.73 -11.20 12.06
N ILE A 350 1.43 -11.29 10.94
CA ILE A 350 2.84 -11.73 10.91
C ILE A 350 3.73 -10.67 11.57
N MET A 351 3.56 -9.40 11.24
CA MET A 351 4.32 -8.31 11.86
C MET A 351 4.07 -8.23 13.37
N GLN A 352 2.82 -8.41 13.80
CA GLN A 352 2.46 -8.47 15.20
C GLN A 352 3.07 -9.68 15.91
N MET A 353 3.10 -10.84 15.26
CA MET A 353 3.74 -12.03 15.81
C MET A 353 5.25 -11.83 15.98
N LEU A 354 5.91 -11.22 14.99
CA LEU A 354 7.33 -10.86 15.06
C LEU A 354 7.59 -9.85 16.20
N LEU A 355 6.70 -8.86 16.36
CA LEU A 355 6.78 -7.88 17.45
C LEU A 355 6.67 -8.57 18.82
N ILE A 356 5.75 -9.52 18.99
CA ILE A 356 5.61 -10.27 20.25
C ILE A 356 6.86 -11.08 20.56
N ILE A 357 7.47 -11.73 19.56
CA ILE A 357 8.73 -12.49 19.73
C ILE A 357 9.84 -11.54 20.21
N VAL A 358 10.02 -10.41 19.53
CA VAL A 358 11.06 -9.41 19.87
C VAL A 358 10.82 -8.84 21.27
N LEU A 359 9.59 -8.49 21.63
CA LEU A 359 9.22 -7.99 22.96
C LEU A 359 9.46 -9.05 24.04
N THR A 360 9.16 -10.32 23.76
CA THR A 360 9.41 -11.41 24.71
C THR A 360 10.90 -11.55 25.01
N LEU A 361 11.76 -11.50 23.99
CA LEU A 361 13.21 -11.50 24.15
C LEU A 361 13.70 -10.27 24.94
N LEU A 362 13.11 -9.10 24.68
CA LEU A 362 13.46 -7.86 25.37
C LEU A 362 13.04 -7.88 26.85
N PHE A 363 11.84 -8.35 27.16
CA PHE A 363 11.29 -8.38 28.51
C PHE A 363 11.97 -9.42 29.40
N ARG A 364 12.46 -10.54 28.83
CA ARG A 364 13.20 -11.56 29.58
C ARG A 364 14.35 -10.98 30.40
N LYS A 365 15.01 -9.93 29.90
CA LYS A 365 16.16 -9.30 30.55
C LYS A 365 15.80 -8.11 31.45
N HIS A 366 14.72 -7.38 31.16
CA HIS A 366 14.46 -6.05 31.74
C HIS A 366 13.23 -5.95 32.65
N TRP A 367 12.36 -6.97 32.66
CA TRP A 367 11.14 -6.99 33.46
C TRP A 367 11.25 -7.92 34.68
N PRO A 368 10.58 -7.59 35.81
CA PRO A 368 10.54 -8.49 36.96
C PRO A 368 9.80 -9.77 36.59
N ARG A 369 10.20 -10.90 37.19
CA ARG A 369 9.71 -12.24 36.82
C ARG A 369 8.18 -12.31 36.72
N ARG A 370 7.43 -11.72 37.66
CA ARG A 370 5.95 -11.74 37.63
C ARG A 370 5.35 -11.06 36.39
N LEU A 371 5.85 -9.88 36.02
CA LEU A 371 5.38 -9.16 34.82
C LEU A 371 5.72 -9.92 33.53
N TYR A 372 6.89 -10.56 33.49
CA TYR A 372 7.28 -11.40 32.37
C TYR A 372 6.35 -12.62 32.18
N HIS A 373 5.90 -13.26 33.27
CA HIS A 373 4.94 -14.36 33.16
C HIS A 373 3.57 -13.89 32.64
N TYR A 374 3.07 -12.74 33.11
CA TYR A 374 1.84 -12.16 32.55
C TYR A 374 1.97 -11.88 31.05
N TRP A 375 3.12 -11.37 30.60
CA TRP A 375 3.39 -11.16 29.18
C TRP A 375 3.41 -12.48 28.39
N LEU A 376 4.02 -13.54 28.92
CA LEU A 376 3.99 -14.86 28.27
C LEU A 376 2.57 -15.40 28.12
N VAL A 377 1.69 -15.17 29.09
CA VAL A 377 0.27 -15.55 28.96
C VAL A 377 -0.42 -14.74 27.86
N ILE A 378 -0.16 -13.42 27.76
CA ILE A 378 -0.69 -12.59 26.66
C ILE A 378 -0.19 -13.09 25.30
N GLY A 379 1.10 -13.37 25.17
CA GLY A 379 1.70 -13.91 23.95
C GLY A 379 1.14 -15.30 23.60
N GLY A 380 0.95 -16.17 24.59
CA GLY A 380 0.30 -17.47 24.41
C GLY A 380 -1.15 -17.35 23.95
N LEU A 381 -1.93 -16.47 24.57
CA LEU A 381 -3.31 -16.17 24.14
C LEU A 381 -3.35 -15.61 22.72
N TYR A 382 -2.42 -14.74 22.34
CA TYR A 382 -2.29 -14.24 20.97
C TYR A 382 -2.07 -15.37 19.97
N VAL A 383 -1.14 -16.29 20.25
CA VAL A 383 -0.87 -17.44 19.39
C VAL A 383 -2.12 -18.31 19.28
N VAL A 384 -2.76 -18.64 20.40
CA VAL A 384 -3.99 -19.43 20.42
C VAL A 384 -5.11 -18.77 19.61
N PHE A 385 -5.36 -17.47 19.78
CA PHE A 385 -6.37 -16.74 19.00
C PHE A 385 -5.99 -16.59 17.52
N SER A 386 -4.71 -16.48 17.19
CA SER A 386 -4.25 -16.45 15.80
C SER A 386 -4.49 -17.79 15.11
N PHE A 387 -4.19 -18.91 15.80
CA PHE A 387 -4.48 -20.25 15.30
C PHE A 387 -5.99 -20.53 15.25
N ALA A 388 -6.77 -20.13 16.26
CA ALA A 388 -8.23 -20.18 16.20
C ALA A 388 -8.80 -19.27 15.09
N GLY A 389 -8.07 -18.21 14.78
CA GLY A 389 -8.24 -17.33 13.62
C GLY A 389 -8.15 -18.08 12.29
N ILE A 390 -7.24 -19.05 12.19
CA ILE A 390 -6.95 -19.80 10.96
C ILE A 390 -7.78 -21.10 10.89
N LEU A 391 -8.11 -21.69 12.05
CA LEU A 391 -8.98 -22.86 12.12
C LEU A 391 -10.37 -22.50 11.58
N LEU A 392 -10.68 -23.06 10.42
CA LEU A 392 -11.85 -22.77 9.59
C LEU A 392 -12.94 -23.85 9.68
N THR A 393 -12.79 -24.84 10.56
CA THR A 393 -13.80 -25.89 10.79
C THR A 393 -14.76 -25.48 11.91
N PRO A 394 -15.96 -24.94 11.61
CA PRO A 394 -16.98 -24.60 12.60
C PRO A 394 -17.68 -25.87 13.11
N GLY A 395 -16.93 -26.74 13.78
CA GLY A 395 -17.50 -27.83 14.56
C GLY A 395 -18.04 -27.32 15.91
N MET A 396 -18.96 -28.07 16.52
CA MET A 396 -19.41 -27.80 17.89
C MET A 396 -18.24 -27.70 18.87
N THR A 397 -17.24 -28.58 18.69
CA THR A 397 -15.98 -28.59 19.47
C THR A 397 -15.23 -27.26 19.37
N PHE A 398 -15.14 -26.68 18.17
CA PHE A 398 -14.47 -25.39 17.97
C PHE A 398 -15.20 -24.26 18.69
N ARG A 399 -16.54 -24.25 18.66
CA ARG A 399 -17.35 -23.24 19.36
C ARG A 399 -17.16 -23.31 20.88
N LEU A 400 -17.13 -24.51 21.44
CA LEU A 400 -16.86 -24.73 22.87
C LEU A 400 -15.44 -24.31 23.25
N LEU A 401 -14.45 -24.64 22.41
CA LEU A 401 -13.06 -24.24 22.62
C LEU A 401 -12.90 -22.71 22.56
N LEU A 402 -13.51 -22.04 21.58
CA LEU A 402 -13.50 -20.59 21.48
C LEU A 402 -14.19 -19.94 22.68
N LEU A 403 -15.29 -20.51 23.18
CA LEU A 403 -15.97 -20.04 24.39
C LEU A 403 -15.07 -20.16 25.62
N ALA A 404 -14.42 -21.32 25.80
CA ALA A 404 -13.49 -21.54 26.92
C ALA A 404 -12.31 -20.57 26.90
N ILE A 405 -11.69 -20.34 25.73
CA ILE A 405 -10.56 -19.41 25.60
C ILE A 405 -10.99 -17.97 25.88
N ASN A 406 -12.17 -17.54 25.43
CA ASN A 406 -12.70 -16.21 25.76
C ASN A 406 -12.97 -16.05 27.26
N LEU A 407 -13.51 -17.08 27.92
CA LEU A 407 -13.70 -17.07 29.38
C LEU A 407 -12.37 -16.96 30.14
N ILE A 408 -11.36 -17.74 29.74
CA ILE A 408 -10.00 -17.65 30.29
C ILE A 408 -9.42 -16.25 30.08
N SER A 409 -9.64 -15.67 28.90
CA SER A 409 -9.20 -14.32 28.53
C SER A 409 -9.84 -13.22 29.39
N ILE A 410 -11.13 -13.34 29.70
CA ILE A 410 -11.85 -12.43 30.61
C ILE A 410 -11.27 -12.52 32.02
N LEU A 411 -11.12 -13.74 32.56
CA LEU A 411 -10.55 -13.96 33.89
C LEU A 411 -9.14 -13.36 33.97
N PHE A 412 -8.31 -13.64 32.97
CA PHE A 412 -6.96 -13.10 32.87
C PHE A 412 -6.96 -11.56 32.79
N GLY A 413 -7.80 -10.97 31.95
CA GLY A 413 -7.91 -9.51 31.79
C GLY A 413 -8.32 -8.80 33.07
N ILE A 414 -9.24 -9.38 33.86
CA ILE A 414 -9.64 -8.84 35.17
C ILE A 414 -8.48 -8.92 36.17
N VAL A 415 -7.78 -10.05 36.24
CA VAL A 415 -6.61 -10.22 37.12
C VAL A 415 -5.49 -9.24 36.72
N TRP A 416 -5.24 -9.09 35.43
CA TRP A 416 -4.27 -8.14 34.87
C TRP A 416 -4.60 -6.71 35.30
N LEU A 417 -5.85 -6.25 35.09
CA LEU A 417 -6.31 -4.91 35.49
C LEU A 417 -6.15 -4.63 36.99
N ARG A 418 -6.40 -5.64 37.85
CA ARG A 418 -6.26 -5.51 39.31
C ARG A 418 -4.79 -5.46 39.75
N ASN A 419 -3.94 -6.29 39.16
CA ASN A 419 -2.54 -6.45 39.60
C ASN A 419 -1.58 -5.44 38.98
N PHE A 420 -1.91 -4.86 37.82
CA PHE A 420 -1.05 -3.91 37.11
C PHE A 420 -0.75 -2.65 37.94
N ARG A 421 -1.69 -2.24 38.80
CA ARG A 421 -1.55 -1.07 39.69
C ARG A 421 -0.36 -1.15 40.65
N LYS A 422 0.14 -2.36 40.94
CA LYS A 422 1.24 -2.60 41.88
C LYS A 422 2.63 -2.52 41.24
N TYR A 423 2.74 -2.56 39.90
CA TYR A 423 4.02 -2.86 39.24
C TYR A 423 4.44 -1.94 38.09
N ALA A 424 3.60 -1.03 37.59
CA ALA A 424 3.89 -0.26 36.37
C ALA A 424 3.94 1.27 36.56
N LEU A 425 5.03 1.84 36.04
CA LEU A 425 5.45 3.24 35.95
C LEU A 425 4.58 4.04 34.98
N ASN A 426 4.29 5.32 35.29
CA ASN A 426 3.87 6.50 34.48
C ASN A 426 3.00 6.40 33.19
N PHE A 427 2.78 5.25 32.58
CA PHE A 427 1.96 4.95 31.38
C PHE A 427 0.66 4.19 31.71
N SER A 428 0.29 4.22 33.00
CA SER A 428 -0.83 3.46 33.59
C SER A 428 -2.16 3.61 32.86
N GLU A 429 -2.49 4.80 32.34
CA GLU A 429 -3.86 5.09 31.92
C GLU A 429 -4.25 4.49 30.56
N MET A 430 -3.40 4.58 29.55
CA MET A 430 -3.71 4.08 28.20
C MET A 430 -3.74 2.54 28.16
N ILE A 431 -2.76 1.88 28.78
CA ILE A 431 -2.73 0.41 28.90
C ILE A 431 -3.96 -0.07 29.66
N ARG A 432 -4.38 0.64 30.71
CA ARG A 432 -5.60 0.31 31.47
C ARG A 432 -6.86 0.46 30.63
N PHE A 433 -6.98 1.54 29.86
CA PHE A 433 -8.11 1.77 28.97
C PHE A 433 -8.22 0.66 27.91
N VAL A 434 -7.11 0.32 27.24
CA VAL A 434 -7.09 -0.75 26.24
C VAL A 434 -7.33 -2.14 26.88
N SER A 435 -6.83 -2.37 28.10
CA SER A 435 -7.11 -3.60 28.84
C SER A 435 -8.60 -3.73 29.21
N LEU A 436 -9.28 -2.62 29.50
CA LEU A 436 -10.74 -2.60 29.68
C LEU A 436 -11.47 -2.95 28.39
N ILE A 437 -11.07 -2.35 27.26
CA ILE A 437 -11.61 -2.67 25.93
C ILE A 437 -11.43 -4.16 25.63
N TYR A 438 -10.24 -4.73 25.88
CA TYR A 438 -9.97 -6.16 25.72
C TYR A 438 -10.98 -7.03 26.48
N VAL A 439 -11.25 -6.73 27.75
CA VAL A 439 -12.24 -7.47 28.55
C VAL A 439 -13.65 -7.33 27.96
N VAL A 440 -14.06 -6.11 27.61
CA VAL A 440 -15.39 -5.86 27.01
C VAL A 440 -15.57 -6.61 25.70
N LEU A 441 -14.55 -6.62 24.82
CA LEU A 441 -14.59 -7.34 23.55
C LEU A 441 -14.68 -8.86 23.74
N ASN A 442 -13.96 -9.43 24.71
CA ASN A 442 -14.07 -10.86 25.00
C ASN A 442 -15.44 -11.23 25.60
N VAL A 443 -16.02 -10.37 26.45
CA VAL A 443 -17.39 -10.56 26.96
C VAL A 443 -18.39 -10.54 25.81
N ALA A 444 -18.29 -9.55 24.92
CA ALA A 444 -19.12 -9.47 23.73
C ALA A 444 -18.93 -10.71 22.81
N ALA A 445 -17.70 -11.22 22.68
CA ALA A 445 -17.41 -12.43 21.93
C ALA A 445 -18.09 -13.68 22.52
N VAL A 446 -18.10 -13.84 23.85
CA VAL A 446 -18.84 -14.92 24.53
C VAL A 446 -20.33 -14.83 24.21
N LEU A 447 -20.93 -13.64 24.33
CA LEU A 447 -22.35 -13.43 24.01
C LEU A 447 -22.65 -13.76 22.55
N CYS A 448 -21.83 -13.28 21.62
CA CYS A 448 -22.00 -13.57 20.19
C CYS A 448 -21.92 -15.07 19.89
N ASN A 449 -20.97 -15.79 20.51
CA ASN A 449 -20.83 -17.24 20.32
C ASN A 449 -22.05 -18.01 20.86
N LEU A 450 -22.60 -17.60 22.02
CA LEU A 450 -23.83 -18.16 22.59
C LEU A 450 -25.03 -17.98 21.65
N PHE A 451 -25.18 -16.81 21.03
CA PHE A 451 -26.26 -16.52 20.09
C PHE A 451 -26.05 -17.07 18.67
N GLY A 452 -25.00 -17.87 18.43
CA GLY A 452 -24.75 -18.46 17.11
C GLY A 452 -24.10 -17.52 16.09
N ARG A 453 -23.55 -16.39 16.54
CA ARG A 453 -22.80 -15.42 15.73
C ARG A 453 -21.29 -15.68 15.86
N LEU A 454 -20.83 -16.77 15.27
CA LEU A 454 -19.46 -17.26 15.45
C LEU A 454 -18.42 -16.34 14.78
N SER A 455 -18.71 -15.82 13.60
CA SER A 455 -17.78 -14.93 12.88
C SER A 455 -17.52 -13.64 13.66
N LEU A 456 -18.59 -13.04 14.20
CA LEU A 456 -18.49 -11.83 15.01
C LEU A 456 -17.72 -12.09 16.32
N ALA A 457 -17.98 -13.22 16.99
CA ALA A 457 -17.23 -13.62 18.17
C ALA A 457 -15.72 -13.74 17.89
N LYS A 458 -15.36 -14.39 16.78
CA LYS A 458 -13.98 -14.58 16.34
C LYS A 458 -13.28 -13.25 16.07
N ILE A 459 -13.94 -12.33 15.35
CA ILE A 459 -13.40 -10.98 15.07
C ILE A 459 -13.14 -10.25 16.39
N LEU A 460 -14.14 -10.16 17.28
CA LEU A 460 -14.00 -9.46 18.57
C LEU A 460 -12.87 -10.01 19.43
N SER A 461 -12.72 -11.34 19.50
CA SER A 461 -11.62 -11.99 20.22
C SER A 461 -10.24 -11.62 19.65
N VAL A 462 -10.09 -11.69 18.33
CA VAL A 462 -8.84 -11.38 17.62
C VAL A 462 -8.51 -9.89 17.75
N THR A 463 -9.46 -8.99 17.46
CA THR A 463 -9.28 -7.54 17.61
C THR A 463 -8.88 -7.19 19.04
N GLY A 464 -9.49 -7.81 20.05
CA GLY A 464 -9.15 -7.60 21.45
C GLY A 464 -7.69 -7.93 21.77
N ILE A 465 -7.21 -9.12 21.41
CA ILE A 465 -5.84 -9.54 21.73
C ILE A 465 -4.79 -8.78 20.91
N PHE A 466 -5.09 -8.44 19.65
CA PHE A 466 -4.26 -7.56 18.82
C PHE A 466 -4.11 -6.18 19.47
N SER A 467 -5.21 -5.60 19.94
CA SER A 467 -5.22 -4.29 20.60
C SER A 467 -4.39 -4.28 21.88
N LEU A 468 -4.51 -5.32 22.70
CA LEU A 468 -3.76 -5.45 23.95
C LEU A 468 -2.26 -5.66 23.72
N THR A 469 -1.88 -6.49 22.75
CA THR A 469 -0.46 -6.70 22.43
C THR A 469 0.17 -5.45 21.83
N GLN A 470 -0.56 -4.76 20.95
CA GLN A 470 -0.09 -3.55 20.28
C GLN A 470 0.16 -2.40 21.25
N ILE A 471 -0.71 -2.19 22.24
CA ILE A 471 -0.51 -1.09 23.20
C ILE A 471 0.72 -1.30 24.08
N VAL A 472 1.05 -2.55 24.40
CA VAL A 472 2.27 -2.88 25.14
C VAL A 472 3.50 -2.64 24.26
N GLY A 473 3.47 -3.04 22.98
CA GLY A 473 4.54 -2.77 22.02
C GLY A 473 4.80 -1.27 21.84
N LEU A 474 3.74 -0.48 21.66
CA LEU A 474 3.83 0.97 21.54
C LEU A 474 4.35 1.63 22.82
N SER A 475 4.02 1.11 24.00
CA SER A 475 4.55 1.63 25.26
C SER A 475 6.06 1.46 25.35
N VAL A 476 6.59 0.32 24.90
CA VAL A 476 8.03 0.07 24.83
C VAL A 476 8.69 0.95 23.76
N PHE A 477 8.06 1.09 22.60
CA PHE A 477 8.52 1.99 21.55
C PHE A 477 8.76 3.41 22.09
N ILE A 478 7.82 3.97 22.83
CA ILE A 478 7.96 5.32 23.40
C ILE A 478 9.13 5.39 24.38
N GLU A 479 9.29 4.42 25.28
CA GLU A 479 10.43 4.37 26.20
C GLU A 479 11.77 4.26 25.46
N VAL A 480 11.85 3.44 24.40
CA VAL A 480 13.06 3.31 23.56
C VAL A 480 13.41 4.63 22.88
N ILE A 481 12.43 5.33 22.30
CA ILE A 481 12.65 6.64 21.68
C ILE A 481 13.09 7.66 22.73
N LEU A 482 12.44 7.71 23.90
CA LEU A 482 12.80 8.63 24.98
C LEU A 482 14.23 8.38 25.47
N GLU A 483 14.64 7.12 25.66
CA GLU A 483 16.02 6.76 26.01
C GLU A 483 17.03 7.15 24.92
N ALA A 484 16.67 7.01 23.64
CA ALA A 484 17.53 7.43 22.53
C ALA A 484 17.73 8.97 22.51
N PHE A 485 16.67 9.74 22.77
CA PHE A 485 16.75 11.21 22.91
C PHE A 485 17.52 11.63 24.17
N GLN A 486 17.43 10.87 25.28
CA GLN A 486 18.28 11.09 26.46
C GLN A 486 19.76 10.96 26.09
N LEU A 487 20.11 9.86 25.42
CA LEU A 487 21.49 9.61 24.97
C LEU A 487 22.00 10.74 24.08
N GLN A 488 21.19 11.20 23.12
CA GLN A 488 21.52 12.32 22.24
C GLN A 488 21.76 13.62 23.04
N THR A 489 20.94 13.88 24.06
CA THR A 489 21.06 15.09 24.87
C THR A 489 22.34 15.06 25.71
N ILE A 490 22.69 13.91 26.30
CA ILE A 490 23.94 13.72 27.05
C ILE A 490 25.16 13.96 26.16
N VAL A 491 25.16 13.38 24.94
CA VAL A 491 26.25 13.60 23.97
C VAL A 491 26.36 15.07 23.56
N ASN A 492 25.24 15.77 23.44
CA ASN A 492 25.23 17.20 23.10
C ASN A 492 25.75 18.08 24.24
N GLN A 493 25.46 17.72 25.50
CA GLN A 493 25.99 18.41 26.68
C GLN A 493 27.50 18.24 26.80
N LEU A 494 28.03 17.05 26.50
CA LEU A 494 29.47 16.75 26.51
C LEU A 494 30.28 17.54 25.47
N LYS A 495 29.66 18.06 24.41
CA LYS A 495 30.34 18.82 23.35
C LYS A 495 30.54 20.30 23.65
N GLY A 496 29.88 20.85 24.68
CA GLY A 496 29.89 22.29 24.97
C GLY A 496 29.14 23.16 23.93
N GLY A 497 28.95 24.44 24.24
CA GLY A 497 28.30 25.44 23.36
C GLY A 497 26.79 25.68 23.60
N LEU A 498 26.08 26.27 22.63
CA LEU A 498 24.62 26.51 22.67
C LEU A 498 23.80 25.23 22.98
N ALA A 499 24.33 24.06 22.63
CA ALA A 499 23.74 22.75 22.87
C ALA A 499 23.87 22.25 24.32
N ALA A 500 24.78 22.80 25.12
CA ALA A 500 24.91 22.49 26.56
C ALA A 500 23.75 23.06 27.40
N ARG A 501 22.99 24.02 26.85
CA ARG A 501 21.79 24.59 27.49
C ARG A 501 20.52 23.76 27.27
N MET A 502 20.59 22.70 26.46
CA MET A 502 19.45 21.80 26.27
C MET A 502 19.29 20.87 27.48
N ASN A 503 18.41 21.26 28.41
CA ASN A 503 18.02 20.44 29.54
C ASN A 503 16.99 19.40 29.10
N PHE A 504 17.34 18.11 29.16
CA PHE A 504 16.45 16.99 28.84
C PHE A 504 15.13 17.05 29.64
N GLU A 505 15.18 17.52 30.88
CA GLU A 505 14.01 17.77 31.75
C GLU A 505 12.92 18.62 31.09
N LYS A 506 13.30 19.60 30.26
CA LYS A 506 12.35 20.50 29.57
C LYS A 506 11.79 19.90 28.28
N ILE A 507 12.54 19.03 27.60
CA ILE A 507 12.16 18.43 26.31
C ILE A 507 11.38 17.12 26.48
N ARG A 508 11.58 16.40 27.60
CA ARG A 508 10.93 15.12 27.85
C ARG A 508 9.39 15.21 27.86
N PRO A 509 8.74 16.17 28.56
CA PRO A 509 7.27 16.24 28.58
C PRO A 509 6.61 16.50 27.21
N PRO A 510 7.05 17.49 26.39
CA PRO A 510 6.44 17.71 25.08
C PRO A 510 6.73 16.57 24.10
N LEU A 511 7.96 16.02 24.10
CA LEU A 511 8.31 14.87 23.26
C LEU A 511 7.42 13.66 23.60
N ARG A 512 7.26 13.35 24.89
CA ARG A 512 6.38 12.27 25.33
C ARG A 512 4.93 12.51 24.90
N ARG A 513 4.42 13.74 24.99
CA ARG A 513 3.04 14.05 24.55
C ARG A 513 2.86 13.79 23.05
N ILE A 514 3.82 14.19 22.21
CA ILE A 514 3.78 13.93 20.77
C ILE A 514 3.82 12.42 20.49
N LEU A 515 4.72 11.69 21.15
CA LEU A 515 4.84 10.24 20.98
C LEU A 515 3.58 9.50 21.46
N ASN A 516 2.90 9.98 22.50
CA ASN A 516 1.61 9.44 22.93
C ASN A 516 0.53 9.64 21.88
N LEU A 517 0.44 10.83 21.28
CA LEU A 517 -0.53 11.11 20.22
C LEU A 517 -0.29 10.22 19.00
N LEU A 518 0.98 10.06 18.60
CA LEU A 518 1.37 9.16 17.51
C LEU A 518 1.00 7.71 17.83
N SER A 519 1.25 7.26 19.06
CA SER A 519 0.92 5.91 19.53
C SER A 519 -0.59 5.65 19.53
N ILE A 520 -1.41 6.62 19.96
CA ILE A 520 -2.87 6.51 19.87
C ILE A 520 -3.32 6.38 18.41
N PHE A 521 -2.75 7.16 17.51
CA PHE A 521 -3.06 7.08 16.08
C PHE A 521 -2.71 5.70 15.49
N ILE A 522 -1.49 5.20 15.75
CA ILE A 522 -1.06 3.87 15.30
C ILE A 522 -1.95 2.78 15.90
N TRP A 523 -2.31 2.90 17.18
CA TRP A 523 -3.19 1.95 17.84
C TRP A 523 -4.58 1.92 17.22
N ILE A 524 -5.19 3.08 16.91
CA ILE A 524 -6.50 3.15 16.24
C ILE A 524 -6.42 2.49 14.85
N MET A 525 -5.37 2.76 14.08
CA MET A 525 -5.19 2.18 12.75
C MET A 525 -5.12 0.65 12.81
N VAL A 526 -4.28 0.09 13.69
CA VAL A 526 -4.21 -1.37 13.88
C VAL A 526 -5.52 -1.94 14.42
N PHE A 527 -6.19 -1.23 15.34
CA PHE A 527 -7.50 -1.63 15.88
C PHE A 527 -8.57 -1.73 14.78
N THR A 528 -8.59 -0.80 13.82
CA THR A 528 -9.56 -0.82 12.73
C THR A 528 -9.30 -1.90 11.68
N VAL A 529 -8.04 -2.31 11.51
CA VAL A 529 -7.64 -3.35 10.53
C VAL A 529 -7.79 -4.77 11.09
N SER A 530 -7.71 -4.93 12.42
CA SER A 530 -7.72 -6.23 13.11
C SER A 530 -9.12 -6.77 13.31
#